data_AF-A0A536XF06-F1
#
_entry.id   AF-A0A536XF06-F1
#
_cell.length_a   1.000
_cell.length_b   1.000
_cell.length_c   1.000
_cell.angle_alpha   90.00
_cell.angle_beta   90.00
_cell.angle_gamma   90.00
#
_symmetry.space_group_name_H-M   'P 1'
#
loop_
_entity.id
_entity.type
_entity.pdbx_description
1 polymer ?
#
loop_
_entity_poly.entity_id
_entity_poly.type
_entity_poly.pdbx_seq_one_letter_code
_entity_poly.pdbx_strand_id
1 'polypeptide(L)'
;MTLSVILITRNEAHNVAGCLGSVAFADEWIVVDSASTDATREIAEQFGARVVTTSDWPGFGAQKNRALALAQGRWVLSIDADERVSDELATSIQRAIAVDTSGHASGAAAMAQPLGYELSRLSSFCGQWMRHGDWYPD
;
A
#
# COMPACT_ATOMS: atom_id res chain seq x y z
N MET A 1 -15.88 -2.95 -1.00
CA MET A 1 -14.57 -2.38 -0.64
C MET A 1 -13.96 -1.80 -1.88
N THR A 2 -13.49 -0.56 -1.83
CA THR A 2 -12.92 0.16 -2.98
C THR A 2 -11.41 0.00 -3.00
N LEU A 3 -10.75 0.17 -1.85
CA LEU A 3 -9.29 0.15 -1.73
C LEU A 3 -8.83 -0.84 -0.65
N SER A 4 -8.03 -1.82 -1.06
CA SER A 4 -7.22 -2.63 -0.15
C SER A 4 -5.78 -2.13 -0.12
N VAL A 5 -5.17 -2.11 1.05
CA VAL A 5 -3.74 -1.84 1.23
C VAL A 5 -3.06 -3.13 1.64
N ILE A 6 -2.01 -3.50 0.91
CA ILE A 6 -1.25 -4.72 1.17
C ILE A 6 0.19 -4.39 1.55
N LEU A 7 0.68 -5.06 2.59
CA LEU A 7 2.03 -4.95 3.09
C LEU A 7 2.65 -6.34 3.23
N ILE A 8 3.97 -6.41 3.08
CA ILE A 8 4.76 -7.54 3.54
C ILE A 8 5.68 -7.05 4.64
N THR A 9 5.83 -7.81 5.72
CA THR A 9 6.60 -7.37 6.90
C THR A 9 7.56 -8.42 7.39
N ARG A 10 8.65 -7.97 8.03
CA ARG A 10 9.50 -8.76 8.91
C ARG A 10 10.24 -7.84 9.89
N ASN A 11 9.87 -7.87 11.16
CA ASN A 11 10.43 -7.04 12.22
C ASN A 11 10.33 -5.52 11.96
N GLU A 12 9.11 -5.07 11.63
CA GLU A 12 8.76 -3.70 11.29
C GLU A 12 7.97 -2.99 12.40
N ALA A 13 8.10 -3.41 13.67
CA ALA A 13 7.33 -2.82 14.77
C ALA A 13 7.55 -1.31 14.92
N HIS A 14 8.71 -0.81 14.51
CA HIS A 14 9.06 0.61 14.52
C HIS A 14 8.38 1.44 13.43
N ASN A 15 7.95 0.80 12.33
CA ASN A 15 7.39 1.50 11.18
C ASN A 15 5.91 1.21 10.92
N VAL A 16 5.46 -0.02 11.19
CA VAL A 16 4.15 -0.52 10.74
C VAL A 16 2.97 0.33 11.23
N ALA A 17 3.03 0.86 12.45
CA ALA A 17 2.02 1.77 12.98
C ALA A 17 1.92 3.07 12.16
N GLY A 18 3.06 3.66 11.80
CA GLY A 18 3.10 4.88 11.00
C GLY A 18 2.63 4.64 9.56
N CYS A 19 2.98 3.51 8.96
CA CYS A 19 2.53 3.14 7.63
C CYS A 19 1.01 2.95 7.59
N LEU A 20 0.48 2.07 8.45
CA LEU A 20 -0.96 1.80 8.54
C LEU A 20 -1.77 3.06 8.88
N GLY A 21 -1.25 3.92 9.77
CA GLY A 21 -1.86 5.21 10.06
C GLY A 21 -1.92 6.15 8.84
N SER A 22 -0.87 6.18 8.01
CA SER A 22 -0.83 7.02 6.80
C SER A 22 -1.81 6.59 5.72
N VAL A 23 -2.29 5.34 5.79
CA VAL A 23 -3.25 4.74 4.86
C VAL A 23 -4.56 4.37 5.56
N ALA A 24 -4.89 5.04 6.67
CA ALA A 24 -6.11 4.83 7.45
C ALA A 24 -7.41 5.14 6.66
N PHE A 25 -7.30 5.74 5.49
CA PHE A 25 -8.41 6.02 4.58
C PHE A 25 -8.81 4.83 3.69
N ALA A 26 -8.09 3.72 3.73
CA ALA A 26 -8.43 2.50 3.00
C ALA A 26 -9.58 1.72 3.67
N ASP A 27 -10.20 0.81 2.92
CA ASP A 27 -11.29 -0.03 3.43
C ASP A 27 -10.80 -1.35 4.06
N GLU A 28 -9.60 -1.81 3.67
CA GLU A 28 -9.02 -3.08 4.07
C GLU A 28 -7.49 -2.96 4.18
N TRP A 29 -6.91 -3.51 5.25
CA TRP A 29 -5.47 -3.66 5.41
C TRP A 29 -5.11 -5.13 5.54
N ILE A 30 -4.14 -5.58 4.74
CA ILE A 30 -3.62 -6.94 4.77
C ILE A 30 -2.12 -6.88 4.98
N VAL A 31 -1.64 -7.62 5.98
CA VAL A 31 -0.22 -7.71 6.30
C VAL A 31 0.21 -9.17 6.19
N VAL A 32 1.08 -9.48 5.24
CA VAL A 32 1.74 -10.79 5.15
C VAL A 32 3.06 -10.72 5.91
N ASP A 33 3.08 -11.34 7.08
CA ASP A 33 4.21 -11.28 8.01
C ASP A 33 5.14 -12.49 7.87
N SER A 34 6.42 -12.25 7.67
CA SER A 34 7.43 -13.30 7.45
C SER A 34 8.06 -13.78 8.76
N ALA A 35 7.19 -14.16 9.71
CA ALA A 35 7.52 -14.63 11.05
C ALA A 35 8.33 -13.61 11.86
N SER A 36 7.77 -12.41 12.04
CA SER A 36 8.33 -11.40 12.93
C SER A 36 8.43 -11.90 14.37
N THR A 37 9.52 -11.51 15.03
CA THR A 37 9.84 -11.83 16.43
C THR A 37 9.68 -10.63 17.35
N ASP A 38 9.39 -9.46 16.80
CA ASP A 38 9.01 -8.25 17.53
C ASP A 38 7.48 -8.06 17.52
N ALA A 39 7.03 -6.88 17.94
CA ALA A 39 5.61 -6.53 18.07
C ALA A 39 4.90 -6.22 16.73
N THR A 40 5.49 -6.51 15.57
CA THR A 40 4.96 -6.11 14.26
C THR A 40 3.53 -6.58 14.05
N ARG A 41 3.25 -7.84 14.38
CA ARG A 41 1.94 -8.48 14.16
C ARG A 41 0.90 -7.89 15.10
N GLU A 42 1.21 -7.78 16.38
CA GLU A 42 0.31 -7.24 17.39
C GLU A 42 -0.08 -5.79 17.05
N ILE A 43 0.88 -4.98 16.59
CA ILE A 43 0.61 -3.60 16.17
C ILE A 43 -0.30 -3.59 14.94
N ALA A 44 -0.03 -4.39 13.92
CA ALA A 44 -0.88 -4.45 12.73
C ALA A 44 -2.32 -4.88 13.04
N GLU A 45 -2.50 -5.90 13.89
CA GLU A 45 -3.82 -6.36 14.33
C GLU A 45 -4.60 -5.27 15.10
N GLN A 46 -3.92 -4.45 15.92
CA GLN A 46 -4.54 -3.32 16.63
C GLN A 46 -5.09 -2.25 15.69
N PHE A 47 -4.53 -2.10 14.49
CA PHE A 47 -5.06 -1.23 13.43
C PHE A 47 -6.24 -1.85 12.67
N GLY A 48 -6.64 -3.08 13.02
CA GLY A 48 -7.68 -3.82 12.31
C GLY A 48 -7.20 -4.49 11.03
N ALA A 49 -5.88 -4.60 10.82
CA ALA A 49 -5.34 -5.30 9.67
C ALA A 49 -5.52 -6.81 9.79
N ARG A 50 -5.80 -7.46 8.67
CA ARG A 50 -5.75 -8.92 8.56
C ARG A 50 -4.29 -9.35 8.43
N VAL A 51 -3.75 -9.97 9.49
CA VAL A 51 -2.37 -10.47 9.50
C VAL A 51 -2.35 -11.95 9.11
N VAL A 52 -1.47 -12.31 8.17
CA VAL A 52 -1.19 -13.70 7.76
C VAL A 52 0.30 -13.96 7.92
N THR A 53 0.68 -14.91 8.77
CA THR A 53 2.08 -15.28 8.95
C THR A 53 2.51 -16.36 7.95
N THR A 54 3.65 -16.15 7.29
CA THR A 54 4.31 -17.14 6.42
C THR A 54 5.62 -17.60 7.04
N SER A 55 5.90 -18.90 6.98
CA SER A 55 7.13 -19.51 7.51
C SER A 55 8.30 -19.49 6.52
N ASP A 56 8.04 -19.17 5.24
CA ASP A 56 9.03 -19.13 4.15
C ASP A 56 9.18 -17.73 3.55
N TRP A 57 10.32 -17.48 2.91
CA TRP A 57 10.61 -16.24 2.18
C TRP A 57 11.06 -16.54 0.74
N PRO A 58 10.11 -16.68 -0.20
CA PRO A 58 10.43 -16.91 -1.61
C PRO A 58 10.91 -15.64 -2.35
N GLY A 59 10.94 -14.48 -1.67
CA GLY A 59 11.31 -13.18 -2.23
C GLY A 59 10.14 -12.20 -2.33
N PHE A 60 10.45 -10.94 -2.62
CA PHE A 60 9.51 -9.81 -2.59
C PHE A 60 8.27 -10.03 -3.46
N GLY A 61 8.45 -10.35 -4.74
CA GLY A 61 7.32 -10.50 -5.67
C GLY A 61 6.34 -11.60 -5.26
N ALA A 62 6.85 -12.76 -4.84
CA ALA A 62 6.02 -13.86 -4.39
C ALA A 62 5.27 -13.54 -3.08
N GLN A 63 5.90 -12.82 -2.14
CA GLN A 63 5.24 -12.35 -0.93
C GLN A 63 4.18 -11.29 -1.22
N LYS A 64 4.46 -10.31 -2.09
CA LYS A 64 3.48 -9.31 -2.52
C LYS A 64 2.28 -9.96 -3.24
N ASN A 65 2.52 -11.00 -4.04
CA ASN A 65 1.44 -11.77 -4.68
C ASN A 65 0.59 -12.55 -3.67
N ARG A 66 1.16 -13.07 -2.57
CA ARG A 66 0.38 -13.69 -1.48
C ARG A 66 -0.53 -12.68 -0.80
N ALA A 67 -0.03 -11.46 -0.57
CA ALA A 67 -0.83 -10.39 0.01
C ALA A 67 -1.95 -9.94 -0.95
N LEU A 68 -1.62 -9.78 -2.24
CA LEU A 68 -2.57 -9.45 -3.30
C LEU A 68 -3.70 -10.48 -3.42
N ALA A 69 -3.39 -11.78 -3.32
CA ALA A 69 -4.39 -12.86 -3.39
C ALA A 69 -5.42 -12.83 -2.23
N LEU A 70 -5.14 -12.11 -1.16
CA LEU A 70 -6.04 -11.94 -0.02
C LEU A 70 -6.91 -10.68 -0.14
N ALA A 71 -6.54 -9.74 -1.02
CA ALA A 71 -7.21 -8.45 -1.19
C ALA A 71 -8.58 -8.60 -1.85
N GLN A 72 -9.56 -7.86 -1.33
CA GLN A 72 -10.94 -7.87 -1.82
C GLN A 72 -11.38 -6.56 -2.48
N GLY A 73 -10.55 -5.52 -2.37
CA GLY A 73 -10.77 -4.21 -2.97
C GLY A 73 -10.60 -4.24 -4.49
N ARG A 74 -11.35 -3.37 -5.17
CA ARG A 74 -11.19 -3.16 -6.62
C ARG A 74 -9.81 -2.61 -6.96
N TRP A 75 -9.32 -1.72 -6.11
CA TRP A 75 -7.97 -1.15 -6.18
C TRP A 75 -7.12 -1.70 -5.06
N VAL A 76 -5.83 -1.92 -5.37
CA VAL A 76 -4.84 -2.38 -4.39
C VAL A 76 -3.67 -1.42 -4.38
N LEU A 77 -3.37 -0.87 -3.20
CA LEU A 77 -2.13 -0.16 -2.94
C LEU A 77 -1.15 -1.13 -2.27
N SER A 78 -0.09 -1.51 -2.99
CA SER A 78 1.05 -2.21 -2.39
C SER A 78 2.05 -1.17 -1.89
N ILE A 79 2.28 -1.16 -0.58
CA ILE A 79 3.18 -0.22 0.09
C ILE A 79 4.10 -0.97 1.04
N ASP A 80 5.35 -0.53 1.17
CA ASP A 80 6.29 -1.14 2.11
C ASP A 80 6.11 -0.53 3.52
N ALA A 81 6.42 -1.30 4.57
CA ALA A 81 6.08 -0.91 5.94
C ALA A 81 6.84 0.33 6.45
N ASP A 82 7.99 0.64 5.85
CA ASP A 82 8.82 1.82 6.12
C ASP A 82 8.41 3.06 5.30
N GLU A 83 7.42 2.94 4.41
CA GLU A 83 6.90 4.06 3.60
C GLU A 83 5.72 4.77 4.28
N ARG A 84 5.45 6.02 3.87
CA ARG A 84 4.32 6.83 4.37
C ARG A 84 3.61 7.52 3.22
N VAL A 85 2.28 7.40 3.19
CA VAL A 85 1.46 8.19 2.28
C VAL A 85 1.24 9.58 2.88
N SER A 86 1.58 10.62 2.13
CA SER A 86 1.28 12.00 2.54
C SER A 86 -0.21 12.32 2.36
N ASP A 87 -0.73 13.31 3.09
CA ASP A 87 -2.13 13.75 2.94
C ASP A 87 -2.47 14.17 1.50
N GLU A 88 -1.49 14.77 0.80
CA GLU A 88 -1.61 15.14 -0.61
C GLU A 88 -1.76 13.90 -1.49
N LEU A 89 -0.92 12.89 -1.28
CA LEU A 89 -0.98 11.63 -2.03
C LEU A 89 -2.26 10.85 -1.70
N ALA A 90 -2.68 10.81 -0.44
CA ALA A 90 -3.95 10.20 -0.01
C ALA A 90 -5.14 10.83 -0.75
N THR A 91 -5.19 12.17 -0.79
CA THR A 91 -6.23 12.91 -1.53
C THR A 91 -6.19 12.59 -3.03
N SER A 92 -4.99 12.48 -3.61
CA SER A 92 -4.81 12.12 -5.03
C SER A 92 -5.32 10.70 -5.32
N ILE A 93 -4.96 9.72 -4.48
CA ILE A 93 -5.40 8.32 -4.59
C ILE A 93 -6.93 8.25 -4.51
N GLN A 94 -7.54 8.87 -3.49
CA GLN A 94 -8.99 8.87 -3.31
C GLN A 94 -9.72 9.47 -4.52
N ARG A 95 -9.18 10.56 -5.09
CA ARG A 95 -9.76 11.17 -6.29
C ARG A 95 -9.66 10.24 -7.50
N ALA A 96 -8.50 9.61 -7.70
CA ALA A 96 -8.26 8.70 -8.82
C ALA A 96 -9.25 7.52 -8.80
N ILE A 97 -9.41 6.86 -7.65
CA ILE A 97 -10.33 5.71 -7.51
C ILE A 97 -11.81 6.10 -7.56
N ALA A 98 -12.16 7.34 -7.15
CA ALA A 98 -13.54 7.83 -7.22
C ALA A 98 -14.01 8.07 -8.66
N VAL A 99 -13.13 8.60 -9.53
CA VAL A 99 -13.43 8.80 -10.95
C VAL A 99 -13.76 7.47 -11.64
N ASP A 100 -13.00 6.42 -11.32
CA ASP A 100 -13.22 5.08 -11.85
C ASP A 100 -14.56 4.48 -11.40
N THR A 101 -14.94 4.68 -10.14
CA THR A 101 -16.20 4.16 -9.57
C THR A 101 -17.44 4.89 -10.12
N SER A 102 -17.28 6.14 -10.57
CA SER A 102 -18.36 7.02 -11.03
C SER A 102 -18.71 6.87 -12.53
N GLY A 103 -17.94 6.08 -13.28
CA GLY A 103 -17.96 6.07 -14.75
C GLY A 103 -18.64 4.85 -15.39
N HIS A 104 -19.97 4.73 -15.27
CA HIS A 104 -20.78 4.03 -16.28
C HIS A 104 -21.21 5.03 -17.38
N ALA A 105 -20.24 5.70 -18.00
CA ALA A 105 -20.53 6.53 -19.16
C ALA A 105 -20.86 5.61 -20.35
N SER A 106 -22.15 5.39 -20.59
CA SER A 106 -22.66 4.74 -21.80
C SER A 106 -22.39 5.65 -23.00
N GLY A 107 -21.37 5.34 -23.82
CA GLY A 107 -21.11 6.08 -25.05
C GLY A 107 -19.76 5.75 -25.70
N ALA A 108 -19.66 6.01 -27.01
CA ALA A 108 -18.55 5.64 -27.91
C ALA A 108 -17.20 6.37 -27.67
N ALA A 109 -17.03 7.00 -26.51
CA ALA A 109 -15.76 7.55 -26.03
C ALA A 109 -15.36 6.87 -24.72
N ALA A 110 -15.41 5.53 -24.70
CA ALA A 110 -14.82 4.74 -23.62
C ALA A 110 -13.30 4.89 -23.70
N MET A 111 -12.76 5.98 -23.15
CA MET A 111 -11.36 5.99 -22.76
C MET A 111 -11.18 4.80 -21.81
N ALA A 112 -10.30 3.86 -22.18
CA ALA A 112 -10.05 2.68 -21.39
C ALA A 112 -9.74 3.12 -19.95
N GLN A 113 -10.52 2.60 -18.98
CA GLN A 113 -10.22 2.84 -17.58
C GLN A 113 -8.79 2.35 -17.30
N PRO A 114 -7.98 3.12 -16.57
CA PRO A 114 -6.62 2.71 -16.27
C PRO A 114 -6.65 1.38 -15.49
N LEU A 115 -5.72 0.48 -15.81
CA LEU A 115 -5.57 -0.78 -15.08
C LEU A 115 -4.61 -0.65 -13.88
N GLY A 116 -3.98 0.52 -13.73
CA GLY A 116 -3.00 0.81 -12.68
C GLY A 116 -2.62 2.28 -12.69
N TYR A 117 -2.06 2.72 -11.56
CA TYR A 117 -1.48 4.05 -11.38
C TYR A 117 -0.05 3.89 -10.87
N GLU A 118 0.79 4.85 -11.20
CA GLU A 118 2.14 4.99 -10.68
C GLU A 118 2.17 6.14 -9.68
N LEU A 119 2.95 6.00 -8.62
CA LEU A 119 3.08 6.98 -7.55
C LEU A 119 4.53 7.43 -7.49
N SER A 120 4.76 8.75 -7.45
CA SER A 120 6.10 9.28 -7.25
C SER A 120 6.55 9.06 -5.80
N ARG A 121 7.75 8.53 -5.64
CA ARG A 121 8.44 8.28 -4.39
C ARG A 121 9.36 9.44 -4.05
N LEU A 122 9.37 9.81 -2.77
CA LEU A 122 10.34 10.73 -2.19
C LEU A 122 11.15 9.98 -1.14
N SER A 123 12.43 9.76 -1.43
CA SER A 123 13.31 8.98 -0.54
C SER A 123 14.05 9.85 0.46
N SER A 124 14.21 9.36 1.70
CA SER A 124 15.09 9.95 2.71
C SER A 124 16.37 9.14 2.82
N PHE A 125 17.52 9.81 2.72
CA PHE A 125 18.83 9.19 2.89
C PHE A 125 19.65 10.01 3.88
N CYS A 126 20.19 9.37 4.93
CA CYS A 126 20.94 10.04 6.00
C CYS A 126 20.20 11.25 6.61
N GLY A 127 18.87 11.16 6.72
CA GLY A 127 18.01 12.23 7.26
C GLY A 127 17.77 13.40 6.31
N GLN A 128 18.17 13.30 5.04
CA GLN A 128 17.94 14.30 4.02
C GLN A 128 16.98 13.77 2.96
N TRP A 129 16.00 14.60 2.57
CA TRP A 129 15.08 14.28 1.50
C TRP A 129 15.72 14.52 0.14
N MET A 130 15.74 13.49 -0.71
CA MET A 130 16.31 13.56 -2.04
C MET A 130 15.31 14.25 -2.98
N ARG A 131 15.65 15.44 -3.49
CA ARG A 131 14.78 16.23 -4.39
C ARG A 131 15.35 16.40 -5.80
N HIS A 132 16.49 15.78 -6.08
CA HIS A 132 17.22 15.92 -7.33
C HIS A 132 17.91 14.60 -7.69
N GLY A 133 18.11 14.36 -8.98
CA GLY A 133 18.76 13.17 -9.53
C GLY A 133 17.80 12.00 -9.72
N ASP A 134 18.34 10.81 -9.98
CA ASP A 134 17.57 9.60 -10.33
C ASP A 134 16.68 9.06 -9.19
N TRP A 135 16.64 9.75 -8.05
CA TRP A 135 15.85 9.38 -6.86
C TRP A 135 14.65 10.31 -6.67
N TYR A 136 14.43 11.28 -7.56
CA TYR A 136 13.27 12.18 -7.53
C TYR A 136 13.00 12.93 -8.85
N PRO A 137 11.74 12.95 -9.33
CA PRO A 137 10.65 12.04 -8.96
C PRO A 137 10.95 10.67 -9.57
N ASP A 138 11.01 9.64 -8.73
CA ASP A 138 11.09 8.21 -9.11
C ASP A 138 9.71 7.60 -8.91
#